data_AF-A0A135VXE8-F1
#
_entry.id   AF-A0A135VXE8-F1
#
_cell.length_a   1.000
_cell.length_b   1.000
_cell.length_c   1.000
_cell.angle_alpha   90.00
_cell.angle_beta   90.00
_cell.angle_gamma   90.00
#
_symmetry.space_group_name_H-M   'P 1'
#
loop_
_entity.id
_entity.type
_entity.pdbx_description
1 polymer ?
#
loop_
_entity_poly.entity_id
_entity_poly.type
_entity_poly.pdbx_seq_one_letter_code
_entity_poly.pdbx_strand_id
1 'polypeptide(L)' 'MIPQAQTLDYSQKQRDGDSLRRFALWRNPPYAHLPKMIWQVLFHVVNHGIAHRAQIGAVLRHLRFTPPPQDYIFYVMGRL' A
#
# COMPACT_ATOMS: atom_id res chain seq x y z
N MET A 1 4.30 -0.55 15.87
CA MET A 1 3.70 -1.68 15.13
C MET A 1 2.20 -1.45 15.10
N ILE A 2 1.63 -1.08 13.95
CA ILE A 2 0.17 -0.86 13.84
C ILE A 2 -0.50 -2.24 13.73
N PRO A 3 -1.46 -2.59 14.61
CA PRO A 3 -2.14 -3.89 14.57
C PRO A 3 -2.92 -4.08 13.27
N GLN A 4 -2.71 -5.22 12.59
CA GLN A 4 -3.33 -5.55 11.29
C GLN A 4 -4.87 -5.50 11.29
N ALA A 5 -5.50 -5.70 12.45
CA ALA A 5 -6.97 -5.65 12.61
C ALA A 5 -7.56 -4.22 12.48
N GLN A 6 -6.78 -3.18 12.76
CA GLN A 6 -7.26 -1.79 12.62
C GLN A 6 -7.25 -1.29 11.18
N THR A 7 -6.44 -1.89 10.30
CA THR A 7 -6.27 -1.44 8.91
C THR A 7 -7.47 -1.76 8.02
N LEU A 8 -8.17 -2.88 8.29
CA LEU A 8 -9.32 -3.33 7.50
C LEU A 8 -10.60 -2.50 7.77
N ASP A 9 -10.85 -2.12 9.03
CA ASP A 9 -12.06 -1.36 9.43
C ASP A 9 -12.06 0.08 8.84
N TYR A 10 -10.90 0.72 8.72
CA TYR A 10 -10.79 2.04 8.09
C TYR A 10 -11.15 2.03 6.59
N SER A 11 -10.77 0.97 5.86
CA SER A 11 -11.02 0.86 4.42
C SER A 11 -12.50 0.69 4.08
N GLN A 12 -13.27 0.04 4.96
CA GLN A 12 -14.69 -0.24 4.75
C GLN A 12 -15.55 1.01 4.95
N LYS A 13 -15.11 1.95 5.81
CA LYS A 13 -15.80 3.20 6.14
C LYS A 13 -15.56 4.34 5.15
N GLN A 14 -14.67 4.17 4.17
CA GLN A 14 -14.26 5.19 3.19
C GLN A 14 -14.61 4.77 1.74
N ARG A 15 -15.76 4.11 1.57
CA ARG A 15 -16.20 3.60 0.25
C ARG A 15 -16.90 4.63 -0.62
N ASP A 16 -17.22 5.80 -0.09
CA ASP A 16 -17.75 6.89 -0.89
C ASP A 16 -16.60 7.60 -1.65
N GLY A 17 -16.84 8.01 -2.91
CA GLY A 17 -15.81 8.66 -3.74
C GLY A 17 -15.33 10.00 -3.17
N ASP A 18 -16.13 10.64 -2.32
CA ASP A 18 -15.84 11.91 -1.67
C ASP A 18 -14.86 11.78 -0.49
N SER A 19 -14.84 10.64 0.20
CA SER A 19 -13.95 10.39 1.34
C SER A 19 -12.48 10.34 0.94
N LEU A 20 -12.18 9.92 -0.29
CA LEU A 20 -10.80 9.92 -0.81
C LEU A 20 -10.22 11.34 -0.96
N ARG A 21 -11.08 12.34 -1.15
CA ARG A 21 -10.72 13.78 -1.23
C ARG A 21 -10.64 14.45 0.14
N ARG A 22 -11.06 13.78 1.21
CA ARG A 22 -10.89 14.32 2.57
C ARG A 22 -9.41 14.43 2.91
N PHE A 23 -9.06 15.51 3.57
CA PHE A 23 -7.74 15.68 4.15
C PHE A 23 -7.60 14.79 5.38
N ALA A 24 -6.63 13.87 5.36
CA ALA A 24 -6.17 13.21 6.55
C ALA A 24 -5.22 14.17 7.27
N LEU A 25 -5.66 14.71 8.41
CA LEU A 25 -4.77 15.46 9.32
C LEU A 25 -3.85 14.46 10.02
N TRP A 26 -2.69 14.22 9.43
CA TRP A 26 -1.67 13.36 10.01
C TRP A 26 -0.85 14.14 11.03
N ARG A 27 -1.13 13.97 12.32
CA ARG A 27 -0.31 14.50 13.43
C ARG A 27 0.87 13.55 13.69
N ASN A 28 1.90 13.58 12.85
CA ASN A 28 3.18 12.94 13.16
C ASN A 28 4.36 13.81 12.70
N PRO A 29 5.13 14.44 13.61
CA PRO A 29 6.38 15.13 13.28
C PRO A 29 7.42 14.11 12.79
N PRO A 30 8.33 14.45 11.84
CA PRO A 30 8.65 15.78 11.34
C PRO A 30 7.88 16.20 10.08
N TYR A 31 7.09 15.35 9.43
CA TYR A 31 6.50 15.61 8.08
C TYR A 31 5.13 16.31 8.09
N ALA A 32 4.79 17.00 9.17
CA ALA A 32 3.45 17.55 9.43
C ALA A 32 3.06 18.77 8.56
N HIS A 33 3.82 19.08 7.50
CA HIS A 33 3.76 20.41 6.88
C HIS A 33 2.60 20.61 5.92
N LEU A 34 1.98 19.54 5.40
CA LEU A 34 0.89 19.68 4.42
C LEU A 34 -0.19 18.62 4.64
N PRO A 35 -1.47 19.03 4.73
CA PRO A 35 -2.55 18.06 4.79
C PRO A 35 -2.54 17.23 3.51
N LYS A 36 -2.51 15.90 3.65
CA LYS A 36 -2.57 14.98 2.50
C LYS A 36 -3.98 14.47 2.35
N MET A 37 -4.46 14.41 1.10
CA MET A 37 -5.70 13.72 0.81
C MET A 37 -5.52 12.22 1.06
N ILE A 38 -6.58 11.55 1.50
CA ILE A 38 -6.55 10.11 1.79
C ILE A 38 -6.02 9.32 0.59
N TRP A 39 -6.43 9.65 -0.63
CA TRP A 39 -5.92 8.96 -1.83
C TRP A 39 -4.40 9.09 -2.00
N GLN A 40 -3.79 10.22 -1.61
CA GLN A 40 -2.35 10.41 -1.70
C GLN A 40 -1.60 9.49 -0.74
N VAL A 41 -2.14 9.29 0.45
CA VAL A 41 -1.60 8.36 1.44
C VAL A 41 -1.73 6.93 0.95
N LEU A 42 -2.91 6.55 0.43
CA LEU A 42 -3.13 5.21 -0.13
C LEU A 42 -2.20 4.94 -1.32
N PHE A 43 -2.06 5.92 -2.23
CA PHE A 43 -1.15 5.83 -3.36
C PHE A 43 0.31 5.64 -2.91
N HIS A 44 0.75 6.41 -1.90
CA HIS A 44 2.07 6.25 -1.32
C HIS A 44 2.27 4.84 -0.73
N VAL A 45 1.31 4.34 0.07
CA VAL A 45 1.40 3.01 0.70
C VAL A 45 1.47 1.90 -0.36
N VAL A 46 0.62 1.98 -1.40
CA VAL A 46 0.63 1.00 -2.51
C VAL A 46 1.98 1.02 -3.24
N ASN A 47 2.48 2.19 -3.62
CA ASN A 47 3.78 2.31 -4.30
C ASN A 47 4.95 1.84 -3.45
N HIS A 48 4.95 2.19 -2.16
CA HIS A 48 5.96 1.74 -1.21
C HIS A 48 5.95 0.21 -1.06
N GLY A 49 4.76 -0.40 -0.99
CA GLY A 49 4.60 -1.85 -0.96
C GLY A 49 5.06 -2.54 -2.25
N ILE A 50 4.85 -1.92 -3.42
CA ILE A 50 5.37 -2.42 -4.70
C ILE A 50 6.91 -2.34 -4.74
N ALA A 51 7.49 -1.22 -4.28
CA ALA A 51 8.94 -1.04 -4.25
C ALA A 51 9.65 -2.10 -3.39
N HIS A 52 9.14 -2.37 -2.19
CA HIS A 52 9.71 -3.43 -1.33
C HIS A 52 9.53 -4.83 -1.91
N ARG A 53 8.39 -5.10 -2.57
CA ARG A 53 8.19 -6.38 -3.28
C ARG A 53 9.19 -6.57 -4.42
N ALA A 54 9.55 -5.51 -5.14
CA ALA A 54 10.58 -5.56 -6.17
C ALA A 54 11.97 -5.82 -5.57
N GLN A 55 12.30 -5.18 -4.44
CA GLN A 55 13.57 -5.42 -3.71
C GLN A 55 13.70 -6.89 -3.28
N ILE A 56 12.65 -7.46 -2.68
CA ILE A 56 12.64 -8.88 -2.29
C ILE A 56 12.78 -9.77 -3.53
N GLY A 57 12.08 -9.45 -4.62
CA GLY A 57 12.20 -10.18 -5.89
C GLY A 57 13.62 -10.16 -6.45
N ALA A 58 14.34 -9.05 -6.32
CA ALA A 58 15.75 -8.95 -6.72
C ALA A 58 16.65 -9.84 -5.85
N VAL A 59 16.45 -9.85 -4.53
CA VAL A 59 17.18 -10.73 -3.59
C VAL A 59 16.95 -12.21 -3.94
N LEU A 60 15.69 -12.60 -4.19
CA LEU A 60 15.36 -13.98 -4.60
C LEU A 60 16.10 -14.40 -5.87
N ARG A 61 16.14 -13.53 -6.88
CA ARG A 61 16.89 -13.79 -8.12
C ARG A 61 18.39 -13.94 -7.87
N HIS A 62 18.96 -13.11 -6.99
CA HIS A 62 20.38 -13.22 -6.63
C HIS A 62 20.70 -14.57 -5.99
N LEU A 63 19.77 -15.09 -5.18
CA LEU A 63 19.82 -16.43 -4.58
C LEU A 63 19.42 -17.56 -5.54
N ARG A 64 19.27 -17.29 -6.84
CA ARG A 64 18.86 -18.25 -7.88
C ARG A 64 17.44 -18.81 -7.72
N PHE A 65 16.58 -18.15 -6.96
CA PHE A 65 15.16 -18.43 -6.90
C PHE A 65 14.37 -17.56 -7.88
N THR A 66 13.34 -18.15 -8.50
CA THR A 66 12.37 -17.39 -9.29
C THR A 66 11.36 -16.75 -8.33
N PRO A 67 11.23 -15.41 -8.28
CA PRO A 67 10.22 -14.78 -7.45
C PRO A 67 8.80 -15.09 -7.97
N PRO A 68 7.79 -15.12 -7.09
CA PRO A 68 6.41 -15.35 -7.49
C PRO A 68 5.90 -14.25 -8.44
N PRO A 69 4.91 -14.54 -9.29
CA PRO A 69 4.29 -13.53 -10.15
C PRO A 69 3.73 -12.38 -9.30
N GLN A 70 3.99 -11.14 -9.73
CA GLN A 70 3.57 -9.94 -8.98
C GLN A 70 2.46 -9.16 -9.67
N ASP A 71 2.20 -9.43 -10.96
CA ASP A 71 1.16 -8.72 -11.69
C ASP A 71 -0.23 -9.13 -11.21
N TYR A 72 -1.10 -8.12 -11.05
CA TYR A 72 -2.48 -8.30 -10.62
C TYR A 72 -3.26 -9.29 -11.50
N ILE A 73 -2.90 -9.41 -12.79
CA ILE A 73 -3.56 -10.35 -13.70
C ILE A 73 -3.43 -11.81 -13.23
N PHE A 74 -2.29 -12.19 -12.64
CA PHE A 74 -2.11 -13.55 -12.12
C PHE A 74 -3.01 -13.82 -10.91
N TYR A 75 -3.29 -12.80 -10.10
CA TYR A 75 -4.25 -12.91 -9.00
C TYR A 75 -5.65 -13.18 -9.52
N VAL A 76 -6.10 -12.35 -10.48
CA VAL A 76 -7.43 -12.47 -11.10
C VAL A 76 -7.62 -13.82 -11.78
N MET A 77 -6.55 -14.37 -12.38
CA MET A 77 -6.57 -15.69 -13.02
C MET A 77 -6.45 -16.86 -12.03
N GLY A 78 -6.29 -16.63 -10.72
CA GLY A 78 -6.09 -17.70 -9.73
C GLY A 78 -4.75 -18.42 -9.87
N ARG A 79 -3.71 -17.70 -10.30
CA ARG A 79 -2.35 -18.20 -10.58
C ARG A 79 -1.29 -17.56 -9.67
N LEU A 80 -1.70 -17.09 -8.50
CA LEU A 80 -0.87 -16.43 -7.50
C LEU A 80 -0.85 -17.26 -6.21
#